data_AF-A0A7J4UN41-F1
#
_entry.id   AF-A0A7J4UN41-F1
#
_cell.length_a   1.000
_cell.length_b   1.000
_cell.length_c   1.000
_cell.angle_alpha   90.00
_cell.angle_beta   90.00
_cell.angle_gamma   90.00
#
_symmetry.space_group_name_H-M   'P 1'
#
loop_
_entity.id
_entity.type
_entity.pdbx_description
1 polymer ?
#
loop_
_entity_poly.entity_id
_entity_poly.type
_entity_poly.pdbx_seq_one_letter_code
_entity_poly.pdbx_strand_id
1 'polypeptide(L)' 'MKVGDLVKFSPGESGRGALTAVKFFARLRKQTGDLPGIIVHDHGDNVHVAFGEKLVLINKNYLEIVNENR' A
#
# COMPACT_ATOMS: atom_id res chain seq x y z
N MET A 1 4.06 -1.54 11.34
CA MET A 1 4.35 -0.57 10.27
C MET A 1 4.71 0.75 10.91
N LYS A 2 5.95 1.18 10.73
CA LYS A 2 6.51 2.44 11.18
C LYS A 2 7.07 3.22 9.99
N VAL A 3 7.31 4.51 10.17
CA VAL A 3 8.03 5.33 9.20
C VAL A 3 9.41 4.70 8.93
N GLY A 4 9.75 4.53 7.66
CA GLY A 4 10.96 3.86 7.20
C GLY A 4 10.77 2.38 6.81
N ASP A 5 9.65 1.75 7.17
CA ASP A 5 9.39 0.37 6.74
C ASP A 5 9.14 0.32 5.23
N LEU A 6 9.73 -0.70 4.59
CA LEU A 6 9.45 -1.05 3.21
C LEU A 6 8.15 -1.84 3.16
N VAL A 7 7.21 -1.40 2.33
CA VAL A 7 5.88 -2.00 2.23
C VAL A 7 5.48 -2.25 0.79
N LYS A 8 4.70 -3.30 0.57
CA LYS A 8 4.05 -3.58 -0.71
C LYS A 8 2.55 -3.40 -0.57
N PHE A 9 1.92 -2.90 -1.63
CA PHE A 9 0.47 -2.86 -1.70
C PHE A 9 -0.10 -4.27 -1.90
N SER A 10 -0.73 -4.81 -0.85
CA SER A 10 -1.28 -6.15 -0.79
C SER A 10 -2.69 -6.08 -0.18
N PRO A 11 -3.70 -5.61 -0.94
CA PRO A 11 -5.07 -5.68 -0.48
C PRO A 11 -5.45 -7.16 -0.42
N GLY A 12 -5.71 -7.68 0.78
CA GLY A 12 -6.18 -9.05 0.98
C GLY A 12 -7.51 -9.35 0.27
N GLU A 13 -8.16 -10.47 0.59
CA GLU A 13 -9.42 -10.86 -0.06
C GLU A 13 -10.60 -9.88 0.14
N SER A 14 -10.41 -8.83 0.96
CA SER A 14 -11.38 -7.78 1.30
C SER A 14 -11.94 -6.97 0.11
N GLY A 15 -11.50 -7.24 -1.12
CA GLY A 15 -12.05 -6.64 -2.35
C GLY A 15 -13.08 -7.48 -3.11
N ARG A 16 -13.36 -8.71 -2.68
CA ARG A 16 -14.29 -9.62 -3.36
C ARG A 16 -15.74 -9.24 -3.03
N GLY A 17 -16.34 -8.34 -3.82
CA GLY A 17 -17.79 -8.11 -3.73
C GLY A 17 -18.31 -6.90 -4.48
N ALA A 18 -17.54 -5.82 -4.57
CA ALA A 18 -17.96 -4.59 -5.24
C ALA A 18 -17.04 -4.25 -6.42
N LEU A 19 -17.62 -4.10 -7.62
CA LEU A 19 -16.89 -3.69 -8.84
C LEU A 19 -16.07 -2.41 -8.63
N THR A 20 -16.59 -1.48 -7.81
CA THR A 20 -15.90 -0.24 -7.43
C THR A 20 -14.62 -0.50 -6.65
N ALA A 21 -14.63 -1.43 -5.70
CA ALA A 21 -13.43 -1.80 -4.92
C ALA A 21 -12.38 -2.46 -5.82
N VAL A 22 -12.80 -3.34 -6.72
CA VAL A 22 -11.91 -3.98 -7.70
C VAL A 22 -11.25 -2.95 -8.61
N LYS A 23 -12.02 -2.01 -9.17
CA LYS A 23 -11.46 -0.93 -10.02
C LYS A 23 -10.53 0.00 -9.24
N PHE A 24 -10.86 0.30 -8.00
CA PHE A 24 -10.02 1.12 -7.13
C PHE A 24 -8.67 0.45 -6.87
N PHE A 25 -8.66 -0.83 -6.49
CA PHE A 25 -7.41 -1.58 -6.26
C PHE A 25 -6.59 -1.79 -7.54
N ALA A 26 -7.24 -2.01 -8.68
CA ALA A 26 -6.56 -2.09 -9.96
C ALA A 26 -5.87 -0.76 -10.35
N ARG A 27 -6.53 0.37 -10.06
CA ARG A 27 -5.95 1.70 -10.29
C ARG A 27 -4.76 1.95 -9.37
N LEU A 28 -4.86 1.59 -8.09
CA LEU A 28 -3.77 1.68 -7.12
C LEU A 28 -2.58 0.83 -7.55
N ARG A 29 -2.78 -0.45 -7.91
CA ARG A 29 -1.72 -1.31 -8.46
C ARG A 29 -1.04 -0.70 -9.68
N LYS A 30 -1.81 -0.13 -10.61
CA LYS A 30 -1.26 0.56 -11.79
C LYS A 30 -0.45 1.81 -11.41
N GLN A 31 -0.84 2.50 -10.33
CA GLN A 31 -0.14 3.69 -9.85
C GLN A 31 1.15 3.36 -9.11
N THR A 32 1.14 2.31 -8.30
CA THR A 32 2.31 1.83 -7.52
C THR A 32 3.27 1.00 -8.37
N GLY A 33 2.83 0.51 -9.54
CA GLY A 33 3.68 -0.27 -10.45
C GLY A 33 4.09 -1.63 -9.89
N ASP A 34 3.36 -2.13 -8.89
CA ASP A 34 3.72 -3.33 -8.11
C ASP A 34 5.09 -3.24 -7.39
N LEU A 35 5.67 -2.05 -7.36
CA LEU A 35 6.94 -1.76 -6.70
C LEU A 35 6.73 -1.64 -5.19
N PRO A 36 7.75 -2.00 -4.38
CA PRO A 36 7.76 -1.65 -2.97
C PRO A 36 7.80 -0.13 -2.80
N GLY A 37 7.11 0.35 -1.77
CA GLY A 37 7.13 1.74 -1.32
C GLY A 37 7.66 1.85 0.10
N ILE A 38 7.99 3.08 0.51
CA ILE A 38 8.50 3.37 1.85
C ILE A 38 7.47 4.20 2.61
N ILE A 39 7.19 3.84 3.85
CA ILE A 39 6.35 4.67 4.72
C ILE A 39 7.11 5.94 5.09
N VAL A 40 6.55 7.10 4.74
CA VAL A 40 7.13 8.42 5.04
C VAL A 40 6.34 9.19 6.10
N HIS A 41 5.08 8.82 6.34
CA HIS A 41 4.27 9.43 7.40
C HIS A 41 3.24 8.45 7.95
N ASP A 42 2.99 8.51 9.26
CA ASP A 42 2.00 7.68 9.95
C ASP A 42 0.86 8.54 10.49
N HIS A 43 -0.38 8.17 10.16
CA HIS A 43 -1.64 8.81 10.57
C HIS A 43 -2.53 7.85 11.37
N GLY A 44 -1.96 6.91 12.13
CA GLY A 44 -2.71 5.94 12.92
C GLY A 44 -3.10 4.72 12.07
N ASP A 45 -4.30 4.70 11.50
CA ASP A 45 -4.76 3.57 10.65
C ASP A 45 -4.30 3.70 9.19
N ASN A 46 -3.92 4.91 8.78
CA ASN A 46 -3.47 5.22 7.43
C ASN A 46 -2.02 5.68 7.44
N VAL A 47 -1.31 5.46 6.34
CA VAL A 47 0.09 5.87 6.17
C VAL A 47 0.28 6.50 4.80
N HIS A 48 1.16 7.50 4.74
CA HIS A 48 1.69 7.96 3.46
C HIS A 48 2.83 7.03 3.06
N VAL A 49 2.69 6.44 1.88
CA VAL A 49 3.71 5.59 1.27
C VAL A 49 4.22 6.27 0.01
N ALA A 50 5.54 6.40 -0.08
CA ALA A 50 6.22 6.84 -1.28
C ALA A 50 6.52 5.64 -2.18
N PHE A 51 5.91 5.59 -3.36
CA PHE A 51 6.20 4.63 -4.43
C PHE A 51 6.95 5.37 -5.54
N GLY A 52 8.28 5.36 -5.47
CA GLY A 52 9.12 6.22 -6.33
C GLY A 52 8.79 7.70 -6.10
N GLU A 53 8.39 8.41 -7.15
CA GLU A 53 8.04 9.85 -7.09
C GLU A 53 6.60 10.11 -6.64
N LYS A 54 5.79 9.07 -6.42
CA LYS A 54 4.38 9.21 -6.04
C LYS A 54 4.18 9.01 -4.55
N LEU A 55 3.48 9.95 -3.92
CA LEU A 55 3.01 9.84 -2.55
C LEU A 55 1.54 9.38 -2.56
N VAL A 56 1.23 8.31 -1.84
CA VAL A 56 -0.14 7.77 -1.76
C VAL A 56 -0.51 7.52 -0.30
N LEU A 57 -1.70 7.97 0.10
CA LEU A 57 -2.27 7.64 1.40
C LEU A 57 -2.99 6.29 1.31
N ILE A 58 -2.55 5.32 2.10
CA ILE A 58 -3.08 3.94 2.08
C ILE A 58 -3.35 3.49 3.51
N ASN A 59 -4.44 2.75 3.70
CA ASN A 59 -4.74 2.11 4.97
C ASN A 59 -3.75 0.97 5.25
N LYS A 60 -3.27 0.85 6.49
CA LYS A 60 -2.31 -0.18 6.90
C LYS A 60 -2.79 -1.61 6.61
N ASN A 61 -4.11 -1.85 6.59
CA ASN A 61 -4.69 -3.16 6.28
C ASN A 61 -4.49 -3.62 4.82
N TYR A 62 -4.12 -2.71 3.91
CA TYR A 62 -3.85 -3.02 2.50
C TYR A 62 -2.36 -3.02 2.17
N LEU A 63 -1.52 -2.99 3.20
CA LEU A 63 -0.07 -3.00 3.07
C LEU A 63 0.48 -4.27 3.70
N GLU A 64 1.61 -4.70 3.18
CA GLU A 64 2.37 -5.83 3.71
C GLU A 64 3.82 -5.38 3.85
N ILE A 65 4.45 -5.64 5.01
CA ILE A 65 5.84 -5.26 5.23
C ILE A 65 6.72 -6.20 4.40
N VAL A 66 7.55 -5.62 3.55
CA VAL A 66 8.58 -6.35 2.80
C VAL A 66 9.79 -6.44 3.73
N ASN A 67 9.73 -7.34 4.71
CA ASN A 67 10.93 -7.72 5.45
C ASN A 67 11.71 -8.71 4.59
N GLU A 68 12.85 -8.26 4.05
CA GLU A 68 13.94 -9.21 3.75
C GLU A 68 14.46 -9.73 5.09
N ASN A 69 13.82 -10.78 5.62
CA ASN A 69 14.45 -11.59 6.65
C ASN A 69 15.66 -12.27 5.99
N ARG A 70 16.83 -11.68 6.17
CA ARG A 70 18.12 -12.36 6.19
C ARG A 70 18.61 -12.41 7.62
#